data_AF-A0A944Q2G4-F1
#
_entry.id   AF-A0A944Q2G4-F1
#
_cell.length_a   1.000
_cell.length_b   1.000
_cell.length_c   1.000
_cell.angle_alpha   90.00
_cell.angle_beta   90.00
_cell.angle_gamma   90.00
#
_symmetry.space_group_name_H-M   'P 1'
#
loop_
_entity.id
_entity.type
_entity.pdbx_description
1 polymer ?
#
loop_
_entity_poly.entity_id
_entity_poly.type
_entity_poly.pdbx_seq_one_letter_code
_entity_poly.pdbx_strand_id
1 'polypeptide(L)'
;MTDSAHSALGDELPRLVGAAAVEGARAEFALRYLLVGLLDSQYAEIVAAGVPVGTLIANCKTIASEHLGLDKQQKTKAEDFLSDIEGLMKARNRLVHSILAIDQSDVAGEQSQQITALYSTYQKPGRSETMSVDKAREVAEKLRTAADELLIWTISTLPAASQQQVHPD
;
A
#
# COMPACT_ATOMS: atom_id res chain seq x y z
N MET A 1 -12.66 34.89 13.89
CA MET A 1 -11.41 34.31 13.34
C MET A 1 -11.23 32.85 13.76
N THR A 2 -12.31 32.07 13.87
CA THR A 2 -12.29 30.65 14.30
C THR A 2 -12.68 29.69 13.17
N ASP A 3 -13.30 30.17 12.10
CA ASP A 3 -13.76 29.34 10.98
C ASP A 3 -12.64 28.83 10.04
N SER A 4 -11.48 29.52 9.98
CA SER A 4 -10.41 29.11 9.04
C SER A 4 -9.59 27.91 9.52
N ALA A 5 -9.52 27.66 10.82
CA ALA A 5 -8.77 26.53 11.37
C ALA A 5 -9.54 25.20 11.22
N HIS A 6 -10.87 25.24 11.33
CA HIS A 6 -11.72 24.07 11.06
C HIS A 6 -11.78 23.71 9.58
N SER A 7 -11.76 24.69 8.65
CA SER A 7 -11.72 24.37 7.22
C SER A 7 -10.37 23.79 6.79
N ALA A 8 -9.24 24.27 7.34
CA ALA A 8 -7.91 23.77 7.00
C ALA A 8 -7.67 22.32 7.45
N LEU A 9 -8.19 21.94 8.62
CA LEU A 9 -8.15 20.56 9.12
C LEU A 9 -9.12 19.64 8.37
N GLY A 10 -10.28 20.16 7.94
CA GLY A 10 -11.25 19.44 7.13
C GLY A 10 -10.72 19.03 5.76
N ASP A 11 -9.90 19.87 5.13
CA ASP A 11 -9.30 19.58 3.81
C ASP A 11 -8.01 18.74 3.90
N GLU A 12 -7.34 18.71 5.06
CA GLU A 12 -6.06 18.02 5.20
C GLU A 12 -6.22 16.49 5.21
N LEU A 13 -7.24 15.96 5.88
CA LEU A 13 -7.47 14.51 5.98
C LEU A 13 -7.77 13.85 4.62
N PRO A 14 -8.72 14.35 3.79
CA PRO A 14 -8.92 13.84 2.43
C PRO A 14 -7.66 13.88 1.57
N ARG A 15 -6.85 14.94 1.70
CA ARG A 15 -5.57 15.06 1.00
C ARG A 15 -4.58 13.97 1.43
N LEU A 16 -4.49 13.67 2.72
CA LEU A 16 -3.64 12.60 3.25
C LEU A 16 -4.13 11.20 2.84
N VAL A 17 -5.44 10.98 2.77
CA VAL A 17 -6.03 9.76 2.19
C VAL A 17 -5.62 9.59 0.74
N GLY A 18 -5.75 10.67 -0.06
CA GLY A 18 -5.32 10.69 -1.45
C GLY A 18 -3.83 10.38 -1.59
N ALA A 19 -2.98 11.02 -0.78
CA ALA A 19 -1.54 10.75 -0.78
C ALA A 19 -1.23 9.29 -0.43
N ALA A 20 -1.82 8.75 0.65
CA ALA A 20 -1.61 7.34 1.01
C ALA A 20 -2.17 6.36 -0.03
N ALA A 21 -3.21 6.74 -0.78
CA ALA A 21 -3.70 5.92 -1.90
C ALA A 21 -2.71 5.90 -3.06
N VAL A 22 -2.14 7.05 -3.43
CA VAL A 22 -1.11 7.16 -4.48
C VAL A 22 0.14 6.36 -4.09
N GLU A 23 0.63 6.53 -2.86
CA GLU A 23 1.83 5.81 -2.41
C GLU A 23 1.57 4.32 -2.19
N GLY A 24 0.33 3.93 -1.85
CA GLY A 24 -0.10 2.53 -1.86
C GLY A 24 -0.03 1.90 -3.26
N ALA A 25 -0.45 2.63 -4.30
CA ALA A 25 -0.33 2.17 -5.68
C ALA A 25 1.14 2.07 -6.13
N ARG A 26 2.01 2.99 -5.68
CA ARG A 26 3.46 2.90 -5.90
C ARG A 26 4.06 1.66 -5.25
N ALA A 27 3.70 1.36 -4.00
CA ALA A 27 4.14 0.14 -3.33
C ALA A 27 3.67 -1.13 -4.05
N GLU A 28 2.42 -1.14 -4.53
CA GLU A 28 1.90 -2.23 -5.35
C GLU A 28 2.67 -2.41 -6.67
N PHE A 29 3.01 -1.31 -7.33
CA PHE A 29 3.87 -1.34 -8.52
C PHE A 29 5.26 -1.94 -8.20
N ALA A 30 5.91 -1.50 -7.13
CA ALA A 30 7.20 -2.03 -6.70
C ALA A 30 7.14 -3.54 -6.37
N LEU A 31 6.06 -3.99 -5.71
CA LEU A 31 5.83 -5.41 -5.43
C LEU A 31 5.65 -6.25 -6.70
N ARG A 32 4.92 -5.74 -7.71
CA ARG A 32 4.81 -6.40 -9.00
C ARG A 32 6.17 -6.50 -9.69
N TYR A 33 6.95 -5.42 -9.65
CA TYR A 33 8.28 -5.38 -10.23
C TYR A 33 9.22 -6.39 -9.56
N LEU A 34 9.15 -6.50 -8.23
CA LEU A 34 9.86 -7.53 -7.47
C LEU A 34 9.44 -8.94 -7.91
N LEU A 35 8.13 -9.20 -8.01
CA LEU A 35 7.63 -10.51 -8.42
C LEU A 35 8.12 -10.88 -9.83
N VAL A 36 8.11 -9.92 -10.76
CA VAL A 36 8.64 -10.10 -12.12
C VAL A 36 10.12 -10.45 -12.08
N GLY A 37 10.92 -9.70 -11.31
CA GLY A 37 12.34 -9.97 -11.14
C GLY A 37 12.65 -11.32 -10.49
N LEU A 38 11.80 -11.78 -9.57
CA LEU A 38 11.95 -13.06 -8.88
C LEU A 38 11.53 -14.26 -9.74
N LEU A 39 10.57 -14.08 -10.64
CA LEU A 39 10.09 -15.14 -11.53
C LEU A 39 11.01 -15.37 -12.73
N ASP A 40 11.73 -14.33 -13.17
CA ASP A 40 12.65 -14.37 -14.31
C ASP A 40 12.05 -15.07 -15.54
N SER A 41 10.78 -14.75 -15.84
CA SER A 41 9.98 -15.42 -16.86
C SER A 41 9.32 -14.41 -17.78
N GLN A 42 9.30 -14.67 -19.09
CA GLN A 42 8.66 -13.81 -20.10
C GLN A 42 7.15 -13.58 -19.87
N TYR A 43 6.50 -14.40 -19.04
CA TYR A 43 5.09 -14.27 -18.69
C TYR A 43 4.86 -13.69 -17.29
N ALA A 44 5.92 -13.26 -16.60
CA ALA A 44 5.84 -12.84 -15.21
C ALA A 44 4.95 -11.61 -15.02
N GLU A 45 4.92 -10.68 -15.98
CA GLU A 45 4.01 -9.53 -15.95
C GLU A 45 2.53 -9.97 -15.97
N ILE A 46 2.20 -10.98 -16.77
CA ILE A 46 0.85 -11.55 -16.84
C ILE A 46 0.48 -12.21 -15.51
N VAL A 47 1.42 -12.94 -14.91
CA VAL A 47 1.22 -13.60 -13.60
C VAL A 47 1.05 -12.57 -12.48
N ALA A 48 1.76 -11.44 -12.53
CA ALA A 48 1.68 -10.38 -11.54
C ALA A 48 0.45 -9.46 -11.73
N ALA A 49 -0.14 -9.44 -12.92
CA ALA A 49 -1.30 -8.62 -13.23
C ALA A 49 -2.54 -9.07 -12.44
N GLY A 50 -3.26 -8.11 -11.85
CA GLY A 50 -4.51 -8.37 -11.13
C GLY A 50 -4.38 -9.14 -9.81
N VAL A 51 -3.16 -9.50 -9.39
CA VAL A 51 -2.94 -10.17 -8.09
C VAL A 51 -3.15 -9.16 -6.94
N PRO A 52 -3.96 -9.48 -5.92
CA PRO A 52 -4.14 -8.63 -4.75
C PRO A 52 -2.81 -8.41 -3.99
N VAL A 53 -2.59 -7.22 -3.44
CA VAL A 53 -1.36 -6.86 -2.72
C VAL A 53 -0.94 -7.88 -1.67
N GLY A 54 -1.87 -8.38 -0.84
CA GLY A 54 -1.55 -9.39 0.17
C GLY A 54 -1.00 -10.69 -0.43
N THR A 55 -1.57 -11.11 -1.57
CA THR A 55 -1.09 -12.27 -2.32
C THR A 55 0.25 -11.98 -3.01
N LEU A 56 0.46 -10.78 -3.56
CA LEU A 56 1.75 -10.36 -4.11
C LEU A 56 2.86 -10.47 -3.05
N ILE A 57 2.63 -9.93 -1.85
CA ILE A 57 3.59 -10.00 -0.74
C ILE A 57 3.89 -11.46 -0.38
N ALA A 58 2.86 -12.29 -0.19
CA ALA A 58 3.04 -13.70 0.16
C ALA A 58 3.83 -14.48 -0.90
N ASN A 59 3.53 -14.24 -2.19
CA ASN A 59 4.25 -14.85 -3.30
C ASN A 59 5.71 -14.39 -3.32
N CYS A 60 5.97 -13.09 -3.20
CA CYS A 60 7.33 -12.56 -3.15
C CYS A 60 8.13 -13.14 -1.99
N LYS A 61 7.55 -13.25 -0.78
CA LYS A 61 8.21 -13.85 0.38
C LYS A 61 8.62 -15.30 0.11
N THR A 62 7.66 -16.09 -0.40
CA THR A 62 7.88 -17.51 -0.71
C THR A 62 8.93 -17.71 -1.79
N ILE A 63 8.88 -16.92 -2.86
CA ILE A 63 9.83 -17.07 -3.97
C ILE A 63 11.22 -16.56 -3.54
N ALA A 64 11.29 -15.43 -2.84
CA ALA A 64 12.56 -14.88 -2.36
C ALA A 64 13.30 -15.83 -1.40
N SER A 65 12.59 -16.53 -0.51
CA SER A 65 13.24 -17.48 0.43
C SER A 65 13.92 -18.63 -0.31
N GLU A 66 13.31 -19.10 -1.39
CA GLU A 66 13.81 -20.22 -2.21
C GLU A 66 14.67 -19.78 -3.41
N HIS A 67 14.75 -18.48 -3.70
CA HIS A 67 15.44 -17.98 -4.90
C HIS A 67 16.92 -18.35 -4.88
N LEU A 68 17.38 -19.08 -5.91
CA LEU A 68 18.77 -19.57 -6.00
C LEU A 68 19.77 -18.47 -6.33
N GLY A 69 19.33 -17.41 -7.01
CA GLY A 69 20.16 -16.25 -7.36
C GLY A 69 20.36 -15.24 -6.22
N LEU A 70 19.70 -15.42 -5.07
CA LEU A 70 19.85 -14.52 -3.91
C LEU A 70 20.73 -15.17 -2.84
N ASP A 71 21.69 -14.40 -2.33
CA ASP A 71 22.43 -14.79 -1.13
C ASP A 71 21.59 -14.61 0.15
N LYS A 72 22.12 -15.09 1.28
CA LYS A 72 21.42 -15.01 2.57
C LYS A 72 21.09 -13.57 2.98
N GLN A 73 21.99 -12.62 2.74
CA GLN A 73 21.81 -11.23 3.12
C GLN A 73 20.72 -10.57 2.27
N GLN A 74 20.71 -10.85 0.98
CA GLN A 74 19.68 -10.39 0.04
C GLN A 74 18.31 -10.97 0.38
N LYS A 75 18.24 -12.26 0.77
CA LYS A 75 17.00 -12.90 1.23
C LYS A 75 16.44 -12.23 2.48
N THR A 76 17.28 -11.98 3.49
CA THR A 76 16.87 -11.24 4.70
C THR A 76 16.37 -9.85 4.32
N LYS A 77 17.10 -9.13 3.48
CA LYS A 77 16.71 -7.78 3.06
C LYS A 77 15.38 -7.76 2.30
N ALA A 78 15.12 -8.75 1.45
CA ALA A 78 13.83 -8.90 0.77
C ALA A 78 12.68 -9.11 1.77
N GLU A 79 12.89 -9.99 2.77
CA GLU A 79 11.90 -10.27 3.82
C GLU A 79 11.60 -9.02 4.67
N ASP A 80 12.63 -8.22 4.97
CA ASP A 80 12.49 -6.96 5.71
C ASP A 80 11.62 -5.97 4.91
N PHE A 81 11.94 -5.73 3.63
CA PHE A 81 11.12 -4.86 2.76
C PHE A 81 9.67 -5.32 2.65
N LEU A 82 9.46 -6.63 2.48
CA LEU A 82 8.12 -7.21 2.34
C LEU A 82 7.31 -7.07 3.62
N SER A 83 7.95 -7.24 4.78
CA SER A 83 7.32 -7.07 6.10
C SER A 83 6.97 -5.62 6.39
N ASP A 84 7.87 -4.68 6.04
CA ASP A 84 7.64 -3.25 6.19
C ASP A 84 6.47 -2.77 5.31
N ILE A 85 6.46 -3.15 4.03
CA ILE A 85 5.37 -2.81 3.11
C ILE A 85 4.05 -3.43 3.58
N GLU A 86 4.06 -4.68 4.07
CA GLU A 86 2.85 -5.32 4.61
C GLU A 86 2.26 -4.51 5.79
N GLY A 87 3.11 -4.08 6.72
CA GLY A 87 2.72 -3.25 7.85
C GLY A 87 2.14 -1.90 7.42
N LEU A 88 2.78 -1.27 6.43
CA LEU A 88 2.37 0.03 5.87
C LEU A 88 1.07 -0.05 5.08
N MET A 89 0.86 -1.10 4.27
CA MET A 89 -0.38 -1.32 3.54
C MET A 89 -1.56 -1.58 4.48
N LYS A 90 -1.34 -2.30 5.60
CA LYS A 90 -2.33 -2.42 6.68
C LYS A 90 -2.65 -1.06 7.30
N ALA A 91 -1.64 -0.21 7.54
CA ALA A 91 -1.85 1.13 8.08
C ALA A 91 -2.60 2.05 7.09
N ARG A 92 -2.29 1.98 5.80
CA ARG A 92 -3.02 2.68 4.74
C ARG A 92 -4.46 2.22 4.64
N ASN A 93 -4.73 0.92 4.69
CA ASN A 93 -6.10 0.43 4.67
C ASN A 93 -6.88 0.92 5.89
N ARG A 94 -6.26 0.96 7.07
CA ARG A 94 -6.86 1.61 8.24
C ARG A 94 -7.12 3.10 7.98
N LEU A 95 -6.20 3.85 7.38
CA LEU A 95 -6.41 5.27 7.04
C LEU A 95 -7.65 5.48 6.17
N VAL A 96 -7.73 4.75 5.07
CA VAL A 96 -8.82 4.88 4.11
C VAL A 96 -10.15 4.48 4.72
N HIS A 97 -10.18 3.38 5.49
CA HIS A 97 -11.43 2.86 6.05
C HIS A 97 -11.86 3.55 7.35
N SER A 98 -10.93 4.07 8.17
CA SER A 98 -11.26 4.80 9.41
C SER A 98 -11.80 6.21 9.14
N ILE A 99 -11.37 6.89 8.07
CA ILE A 99 -11.89 8.22 7.71
C ILE A 99 -13.33 8.14 7.19
N LEU A 100 -13.68 7.09 6.45
CA LEU A 100 -15.07 6.80 6.08
C LEU A 100 -15.98 6.60 7.29
N ALA A 101 -15.44 6.22 8.45
CA ALA A 101 -16.21 6.06 9.69
C ALA A 101 -16.41 7.40 10.45
N ILE A 102 -15.49 8.37 10.34
CA ILE A 102 -15.60 9.66 11.03
C ILE A 102 -16.66 10.54 10.36
N ASP A 103 -16.70 10.56 9.02
CA ASP A 103 -17.62 11.39 8.21
C ASP A 103 -19.10 10.98 8.36
N GLN A 104 -19.39 9.77 8.87
CA GLN A 104 -20.77 9.33 9.13
C GLN A 104 -21.28 9.72 10.52
N SER A 105 -20.40 10.08 11.46
CA SER A 105 -20.78 10.43 12.83
C SER A 105 -21.20 11.91 12.97
N ASP A 106 -20.66 12.79 12.14
CA ASP A 106 -20.94 14.25 12.19
C ASP A 106 -22.11 14.67 11.29
N VAL A 107 -22.67 13.77 10.49
CA VAL A 107 -23.86 14.01 9.64
C VAL A 107 -25.13 13.43 10.27
N ALA A 108 -25.13 13.18 11.58
CA ALA A 108 -26.33 12.84 12.35
C ALA A 108 -27.24 14.08 12.59
N GLY A 109 -27.45 14.88 11.55
CA GLY A 109 -28.55 15.82 11.40
C GLY A 109 -29.46 15.30 10.29
N GLU A 110 -30.50 14.57 10.68
CA GLU A 110 -31.75 14.29 9.95
C GLU A 110 -31.74 14.37 8.40
N GLN A 111 -30.87 13.65 7.68
CA GLN A 111 -31.08 13.46 6.24
C GLN A 111 -30.32 12.32 5.53
N SER A 112 -29.79 11.32 6.24
CA SER A 112 -29.01 10.25 5.60
C SER A 112 -29.72 8.90 5.64
N GLN A 113 -30.68 8.69 4.72
CA GLN A 113 -31.28 7.38 4.44
C GLN A 113 -30.85 6.76 3.11
N GLN A 114 -29.82 7.28 2.42
CA GLN A 114 -29.41 6.72 1.13
C GLN A 114 -27.89 6.69 0.89
N ILE A 115 -27.10 6.11 1.80
CA ILE A 115 -25.83 5.47 1.41
C ILE A 115 -25.64 4.19 2.22
N THR A 116 -26.23 3.10 1.73
CA THR A 116 -25.99 1.76 2.28
C THR A 116 -24.76 1.16 1.59
N ALA A 117 -23.82 0.70 2.43
CA ALA A 117 -22.77 -0.29 2.15
C ALA A 117 -21.48 0.13 1.41
N LEU A 118 -20.50 0.63 2.16
CA LEU A 118 -19.09 0.26 1.99
C LEU A 118 -18.47 -0.20 3.33
N TYR A 119 -19.26 -0.88 4.16
CA TYR A 119 -18.73 -1.60 5.30
C TYR A 119 -18.19 -2.95 4.80
N SER A 120 -16.89 -3.17 4.98
CA SER A 120 -16.33 -4.51 4.99
C SER A 120 -17.01 -5.27 6.15
N THR A 121 -17.63 -6.40 5.84
CA THR A 121 -18.35 -7.30 6.76
C THR A 121 -17.50 -7.80 7.95
N TYR A 122 -16.21 -7.46 8.00
CA TYR A 122 -15.23 -7.91 8.98
C TYR A 122 -15.00 -6.96 10.17
N GLN A 123 -15.53 -5.73 10.17
CA GLN A 123 -15.33 -4.82 11.30
C GLN A 123 -16.49 -4.92 12.30
N LYS A 124 -16.21 -5.53 13.46
CA LYS A 124 -17.08 -5.40 14.64
C LYS A 124 -17.18 -3.92 15.02
N PRO A 125 -18.39 -3.37 15.19
CA PRO A 125 -18.58 -1.99 15.62
C PRO A 125 -18.07 -1.89 17.07
N GLY A 126 -17.03 -1.10 17.32
CA GLY A 126 -16.60 -0.87 18.70
C GLY A 126 -15.18 -0.35 18.93
N ARG A 127 -14.29 -0.34 17.95
CA ARG A 127 -12.96 0.28 18.08
C ARG A 127 -12.52 0.92 16.77
N SER A 128 -13.09 2.09 16.47
CA SER A 128 -12.39 3.00 15.56
C SER A 128 -11.21 3.54 16.36
N GLU A 129 -10.04 2.90 16.23
CA GLU A 129 -8.80 3.52 16.68
C GLU A 129 -8.64 4.82 15.90
N THR A 130 -8.87 5.95 16.58
CA THR A 130 -8.70 7.28 16.01
C THR A 130 -7.25 7.47 15.64
N MET A 131 -6.95 7.55 14.34
CA MET A 131 -5.61 7.84 13.87
C MET A 131 -5.40 9.35 13.81
N SER A 132 -4.26 9.83 14.32
CA SER A 132 -3.90 11.25 14.27
C SER A 132 -3.50 11.68 12.85
N VAL A 133 -3.65 12.98 12.56
CA VAL A 133 -3.22 13.60 11.30
C VAL A 133 -1.72 13.38 11.06
N ASP A 134 -0.88 13.50 12.08
CA ASP A 134 0.55 13.23 11.96
C ASP A 134 0.83 11.77 11.60
N LYS A 135 0.06 10.83 12.17
CA LYS A 135 0.19 9.42 11.82
C LYS A 135 -0.26 9.13 10.39
N ALA A 136 -1.31 9.80 9.92
CA ALA A 136 -1.75 9.72 8.53
C ALA A 136 -0.67 10.25 7.56
N ARG A 137 0.00 11.36 7.92
CA ARG A 137 1.12 11.93 7.15
C ARG A 137 2.32 10.97 7.10
N GLU A 138 2.66 10.34 8.22
CA GLU A 138 3.72 9.33 8.28
C GLU A 138 3.46 8.13 7.36
N VAL A 139 2.20 7.69 7.23
CA VAL A 139 1.88 6.50 6.43
C VAL A 139 2.23 6.71 4.96
N ALA A 140 1.82 7.85 4.38
CA ALA A 140 2.13 8.16 2.99
C ALA A 140 3.65 8.27 2.77
N GLU A 141 4.34 9.00 3.64
CA GLU A 141 5.79 9.19 3.53
C GLU A 141 6.56 7.87 3.64
N LYS A 142 6.22 7.04 4.63
CA LYS A 142 6.87 5.73 4.81
C LYS A 142 6.56 4.77 3.67
N LEU A 143 5.34 4.78 3.13
CA LEU A 143 5.01 4.00 1.93
C LEU A 143 5.86 4.41 0.74
N ARG A 144 6.01 5.72 0.50
CA ARG A 144 6.83 6.24 -0.58
C ARG A 144 8.27 5.75 -0.45
N THR A 145 8.89 5.96 0.70
CA THR A 145 10.28 5.55 0.96
C THR A 145 10.45 4.03 0.80
N ALA A 146 9.59 3.23 1.43
CA ALA A 146 9.68 1.77 1.35
C ALA A 146 9.49 1.25 -0.09
N ALA A 147 8.57 1.85 -0.85
CA ALA A 147 8.32 1.48 -2.24
C ALA A 147 9.49 1.85 -3.16
N ASP A 148 10.05 3.05 -3.02
CA ASP A 148 11.20 3.50 -3.79
C ASP A 148 12.45 2.68 -3.47
N GLU A 149 12.71 2.40 -2.19
CA GLU A 149 13.83 1.55 -1.77
C GLU A 149 13.69 0.12 -2.28
N LEU A 150 12.48 -0.46 -2.22
CA LEU A 150 12.23 -1.78 -2.77
C LEU A 150 12.46 -1.80 -4.28
N LEU A 151 11.99 -0.80 -5.01
CA LEU A 151 12.13 -0.72 -6.46
C LEU A 151 13.61 -0.59 -6.86
N ILE A 152 14.36 0.31 -6.21
CA ILE A 152 15.79 0.50 -6.44
C ILE A 152 16.55 -0.79 -6.14
N TRP A 153 16.24 -1.43 -5.01
CA TRP A 153 16.86 -2.70 -4.63
C TRP A 153 16.56 -3.81 -5.63
N THR A 154 15.32 -3.90 -6.10
CA THR A 154 14.88 -4.88 -7.11
C THR A 154 15.68 -4.71 -8.40
N ILE A 155 15.76 -3.50 -8.95
CA ILE A 155 16.50 -3.21 -10.18
C ILE A 155 17.99 -3.53 -10.02
N SER A 156 18.57 -3.24 -8.85
CA SER A 156 19.99 -3.44 -8.58
C SER A 156 20.35 -4.91 -8.33
N THR A 157 19.40 -5.72 -7.89
CA THR A 157 19.64 -7.10 -7.42
C THR A 157 19.10 -8.15 -8.39
N LEU A 158 18.04 -7.83 -9.13
CA LEU A 158 17.31 -8.73 -10.02
C LEU A 158 17.24 -8.11 -11.44
N PRO A 159 18.31 -8.23 -12.25
CA PRO A 159 18.39 -7.58 -13.56
C PRO A 159 17.29 -8.00 -14.54
N ALA A 160 16.76 -9.22 -14.36
CA ALA A 160 15.63 -9.76 -15.12
C ALA A 160 14.41 -8.83 -15.12
N ALA A 161 14.17 -8.12 -14.01
CA ALA A 161 13.07 -7.16 -13.91
C ALA A 161 13.20 -6.01 -14.91
N SER A 162 14.42 -5.62 -15.28
CA SER A 162 14.69 -4.50 -16.18
C SER A 162 14.72 -4.91 -17.66
N GLN A 163 14.95 -6.19 -17.95
CA GLN A 163 15.09 -6.69 -19.32
C GLN A 163 13.73 -6.91 -20.02
N GLN A 164 12.66 -7.14 -19.26
CA GLN A 164 11.34 -7.45 -19.82
C GLN A 164 10.55 -6.22 -20.28
N GLN A 165 10.94 -5.00 -19.89
CA GLN A 165 10.31 -3.77 -20.36
C GLN A 165 10.76 -3.31 -21.76
N VAL A 166 11.74 -3.97 -22.40
CA VAL A 166 12.42 -3.47 -23.62
C VAL A 166 11.89 -4.12 -24.92
N HIS A 167 10.78 -4.86 -24.88
CA HIS A 167 10.13 -5.34 -26.11
C HIS A 167 8.83 -4.59 -26.41
N PRO A 168 8.90 -3.42 -27.08
CA PRO A 168 7.77 -2.92 -27.84
C PRO A 168 7.65 -3.74 -29.13
N ASP A 169 6.49 -4.36 -29.34
CA ASP A 169 6.03 -4.74 -30.68
C ASP A 169 5.73 -3.47 -31.52
#